data_AF-E1NZ82-F1
#
_entry.id   AF-E1NZ82-F1
#
_cell.length_a   1.000
_cell.length_b   1.000
_cell.length_c   1.000
_cell.angle_alpha   90.00
_cell.angle_beta   90.00
_cell.angle_gamma   90.00
#
_symmetry.space_group_name_H-M   'P 1'
#
loop_
_entity.id
_entity.type
_entity.pdbx_description
1 polymer ?
#
loop_
_entity_poly.entity_id
_entity_poly.type
_entity_poly.pdbx_seq_one_letter_code
_entity_poly.pdbx_strand_id
1 'polypeptide(L)'
;MKSCAVSLTTAAVAFGDEAKKMAEGKASRESEEESVSLTVEEREALGGMDSRLFGFVRLHEDGARTKTLLGKAVRCYESLILKAEGKVESDFFCQLGHFNLLLEDYSKALSAYQRYYSLQADYWKNAAFLYGLGLVYFYYNAFHWAIKAFQDVLYVDPSFCRAKEIHLRLGLMFKVNTDYKSSLKD
;
A
#
# COMPACT_ATOMS: atom_id res chain seq x y z
N MET A 1 -51.83 45.28 27.82
CA MET A 1 -51.65 46.24 26.72
C MET A 1 -50.55 45.72 25.80
N LYS A 2 -50.94 45.45 24.53
CA LYS A 2 -50.19 45.65 23.28
C LYS A 2 -48.82 44.97 23.07
N SER A 3 -48.85 44.04 22.10
CA SER A 3 -47.80 43.73 21.13
C SER A 3 -47.01 44.97 20.68
N CYS A 4 -45.69 44.82 20.51
CA CYS A 4 -44.89 45.71 19.69
C CYS A 4 -43.96 44.89 18.79
N ALA A 5 -44.38 44.77 17.53
CA ALA A 5 -43.52 44.59 16.37
C ALA A 5 -42.85 45.92 16.01
N VAL A 6 -41.56 45.88 15.63
CA VAL A 6 -40.87 46.89 14.79
C VAL A 6 -39.67 46.15 14.15
N SER A 7 -39.72 45.70 12.90
CA SER A 7 -39.49 46.41 11.63
C SER A 7 -38.02 46.71 11.30
N LEU A 8 -37.54 46.09 10.22
CA LEU A 8 -36.32 46.43 9.47
C LEU A 8 -36.50 47.72 8.65
N THR A 9 -35.42 48.51 8.55
CA THR A 9 -35.16 49.48 7.46
C THR A 9 -33.64 49.56 7.26
N THR A 10 -33.08 48.93 6.22
CA THR A 10 -32.63 49.50 4.94
C THR A 10 -31.50 50.54 5.00
N ALA A 11 -30.34 50.17 4.46
CA ALA A 11 -29.48 51.10 3.72
C ALA A 11 -28.98 50.39 2.45
N ALA A 12 -29.27 50.99 1.31
CA ALA A 12 -28.94 50.55 -0.04
C ALA A 12 -27.77 51.37 -0.59
N VAL A 13 -26.86 50.73 -1.32
CA VAL A 13 -26.08 51.29 -2.45
C VAL A 13 -25.74 50.07 -3.34
N ALA A 14 -26.45 49.77 -4.43
CA ALA A 14 -26.52 50.42 -5.75
C ALA A 14 -25.35 50.06 -6.71
N PHE A 15 -25.70 49.24 -7.72
CA PHE A 15 -25.17 49.09 -9.10
C PHE A 15 -23.71 48.63 -9.31
N GLY A 16 -23.40 47.66 -10.17
CA GLY A 16 -24.21 47.03 -11.22
C GLY A 16 -23.60 45.74 -11.78
N ASP A 17 -24.49 44.94 -12.33
CA ASP A 17 -24.23 43.82 -13.24
C ASP A 17 -23.70 44.34 -14.58
N GLU A 18 -22.66 43.72 -15.12
CA GLU A 18 -22.71 43.34 -16.53
C GLU A 18 -21.77 42.17 -16.83
N ALA A 19 -22.41 41.08 -17.23
CA ALA A 19 -21.77 39.90 -17.77
C ALA A 19 -21.07 40.18 -19.11
N LYS A 20 -20.14 39.27 -19.42
CA LYS A 20 -19.69 38.87 -20.77
C LYS A 20 -18.47 39.61 -21.31
N LYS A 21 -17.29 38.98 -21.17
CA LYS A 21 -16.46 38.59 -22.32
C LYS A 21 -15.23 37.76 -21.92
N MET A 22 -14.99 36.78 -22.79
CA MET A 22 -13.76 36.05 -23.07
C MET A 22 -13.41 34.80 -22.25
N ALA A 23 -13.54 33.68 -22.97
CA ALA A 23 -12.78 32.46 -22.83
C ALA A 23 -11.27 32.72 -22.78
N GLU A 24 -10.57 31.96 -21.95
CA GLU A 24 -9.33 31.22 -22.21
C GLU A 24 -8.59 30.95 -20.90
N GLY A 25 -8.07 29.74 -20.75
CA GLY A 25 -6.91 29.51 -19.89
C GLY A 25 -7.16 29.12 -18.44
N LYS A 26 -7.80 27.96 -18.23
CA LYS A 26 -7.22 26.95 -17.30
C LYS A 26 -7.74 25.53 -17.53
N ALA A 27 -7.85 25.14 -18.79
CA ALA A 27 -7.60 23.76 -19.20
C ALA A 27 -6.08 23.55 -19.17
N SER A 28 -5.52 23.34 -17.97
CA SER A 28 -4.13 22.90 -17.81
C SER A 28 -3.92 22.33 -16.40
N ARG A 29 -4.70 21.30 -16.07
CA ARG A 29 -4.21 20.22 -15.19
C ARG A 29 -4.67 18.85 -15.68
N GLU A 30 -4.86 18.75 -16.99
CA GLU A 30 -4.89 17.51 -17.75
C GLU A 30 -3.68 17.58 -18.71
N SER A 31 -2.49 17.76 -18.15
CA SER A 31 -1.25 17.55 -18.89
C SER A 31 -0.76 16.16 -18.52
N GLU A 32 -1.08 15.21 -19.40
CA GLU A 32 -0.40 13.94 -19.55
C GLU A 32 -0.48 13.01 -18.32
N GLU A 33 -1.69 12.49 -18.06
CA GLU A 33 -1.74 11.05 -17.76
C GLU A 33 -1.38 10.31 -19.06
N GLU A 34 -0.09 10.37 -19.42
CA GLU A 34 0.52 9.36 -20.28
C GLU A 34 0.00 8.03 -19.73
N SER A 35 -0.72 7.27 -20.54
CA SER A 35 -1.15 5.94 -20.15
C SER A 35 0.11 5.17 -19.77
N VAL A 36 0.42 5.08 -18.47
CA VAL A 36 1.61 4.39 -17.96
C VAL A 36 1.34 2.90 -18.13
N SER A 37 1.42 2.43 -19.37
CA SER A 37 1.31 1.03 -19.73
C SER A 37 2.69 0.40 -19.56
N LEU A 38 2.73 -0.72 -18.84
CA LEU A 38 3.94 -1.54 -18.76
C LEU A 38 4.17 -2.24 -20.11
N THR A 39 5.40 -2.16 -20.62
CA THR A 39 5.83 -2.92 -21.80
C THR A 39 5.85 -4.42 -21.49
N VAL A 40 5.92 -5.27 -22.52
CA VAL A 40 6.00 -6.73 -22.34
C VAL A 40 7.24 -7.11 -21.51
N GLU A 41 8.40 -6.55 -21.85
CA GLU A 41 9.66 -6.75 -21.15
C GLU A 41 9.59 -6.33 -19.68
N GLU A 42 8.93 -5.20 -19.39
CA GLU A 42 8.72 -4.72 -18.02
C GLU A 42 7.83 -5.67 -17.22
N ARG A 43 6.77 -6.20 -17.83
CA ARG A 43 5.87 -7.18 -17.19
C ARG A 43 6.58 -8.49 -16.89
N GLU A 44 7.40 -8.97 -17.83
CA GLU A 44 8.22 -10.17 -17.63
C GLU A 44 9.22 -9.98 -16.49
N ALA A 45 9.91 -8.83 -16.45
CA ALA A 45 10.83 -8.50 -15.37
C ALA A 45 10.14 -8.41 -13.99
N LEU A 46 8.90 -7.93 -13.95
CA LEU A 46 8.09 -7.82 -12.73
C LEU A 46 7.53 -9.17 -12.26
N GLY A 47 7.33 -10.14 -13.16
CA GLY A 47 6.70 -11.43 -12.85
C GLY A 47 7.43 -12.26 -11.79
N GLY A 48 8.74 -12.06 -11.63
CA GLY A 48 9.56 -12.70 -10.60
C GLY A 48 9.72 -11.88 -9.31
N MET A 49 9.15 -10.68 -9.23
CA MET A 49 9.36 -9.78 -8.10
C MET A 49 8.33 -10.01 -7.01
N ASP A 50 8.79 -10.50 -5.86
CA ASP A 50 7.96 -10.67 -4.67
C ASP A 50 8.69 -10.28 -3.37
N SER A 51 8.03 -10.51 -2.24
CA SER A 51 8.55 -10.20 -0.90
C SER A 51 9.89 -10.85 -0.57
N ARG A 52 10.28 -11.96 -1.21
CA ARG A 52 11.57 -12.64 -0.97
C ARG A 52 12.76 -11.77 -1.34
N LEU A 53 12.56 -10.79 -2.24
CA LEU A 53 13.57 -9.81 -2.64
C LEU A 53 13.70 -8.63 -1.66
N PHE A 54 12.89 -8.59 -0.60
CA PHE A 54 12.96 -7.53 0.40
C PHE A 54 14.36 -7.44 1.02
N GLY A 55 14.90 -6.23 1.06
CA GLY A 55 16.28 -5.96 1.52
C GLY A 55 17.36 -6.15 0.45
N PHE A 56 17.09 -6.84 -0.66
CA PHE A 56 18.07 -7.06 -1.74
C PHE A 56 18.00 -6.02 -2.85
N VAL A 57 16.83 -5.41 -3.07
CA VAL A 57 16.63 -4.41 -4.14
C VAL A 57 17.62 -3.23 -4.02
N ARG A 58 18.02 -2.85 -2.79
CA ARG A 58 19.00 -1.77 -2.58
C ARG A 58 20.46 -2.19 -2.81
N LEU A 59 20.75 -3.49 -2.76
CA LEU A 59 22.11 -4.02 -2.76
C LEU A 59 22.60 -4.39 -4.16
N HIS A 60 21.70 -4.47 -5.14
CA HIS A 60 22.03 -4.78 -6.52
C HIS A 60 22.54 -3.54 -7.27
N GLU A 61 23.46 -3.71 -8.22
CA GLU A 61 23.99 -2.62 -9.06
C GLU A 61 22.87 -1.84 -9.77
N ASP A 62 21.84 -2.56 -10.21
CA ASP A 62 20.63 -1.99 -10.85
C ASP A 62 19.52 -1.54 -9.88
N GLY A 63 19.79 -1.42 -8.57
CA GLY A 63 18.75 -1.16 -7.57
C GLY A 63 17.91 0.09 -7.83
N ALA A 64 18.50 1.16 -8.36
CA ALA A 64 17.78 2.37 -8.77
C ALA A 64 16.82 2.11 -9.94
N ARG A 65 17.25 1.33 -10.94
CA ARG A 65 16.43 0.94 -12.08
C ARG A 65 15.25 0.06 -11.63
N THR A 66 15.50 -0.90 -10.75
CA THR A 66 14.46 -1.77 -10.17
C THR A 66 13.43 -0.94 -9.40
N LYS A 67 13.85 0.03 -8.58
CA LYS A 67 12.92 0.91 -7.85
C LYS A 67 12.08 1.76 -8.80
N THR A 68 12.67 2.31 -9.87
CA THR A 68 11.92 3.07 -10.88
C THR A 68 10.89 2.19 -11.58
N LEU A 69 11.25 0.96 -11.94
CA LEU A 69 10.34 -0.01 -12.56
C LEU A 69 9.20 -0.39 -11.61
N LEU A 70 9.50 -0.69 -10.35
CA LEU A 70 8.48 -0.96 -9.32
C LEU A 70 7.54 0.23 -9.13
N GLY A 71 8.06 1.46 -9.09
CA GLY A 71 7.25 2.67 -9.01
C GLY A 71 6.33 2.84 -10.21
N LYS A 72 6.82 2.58 -11.43
CA LYS A 72 6.00 2.56 -12.65
C LYS A 72 4.89 1.50 -12.57
N ALA A 73 5.23 0.31 -12.09
CA ALA A 73 4.30 -0.80 -11.93
C ALA A 73 3.17 -0.49 -10.94
N VAL A 74 3.50 0.08 -9.77
CA VAL A 74 2.51 0.50 -8.77
C VAL A 74 1.50 1.47 -9.38
N ARG A 75 1.94 2.53 -10.07
CA ARG A 75 1.02 3.48 -10.72
C ARG A 75 0.13 2.81 -11.77
N CYS A 76 0.70 1.91 -12.57
CA CYS A 76 -0.06 1.17 -13.58
C CYS A 76 -1.16 0.31 -12.94
N TYR A 77 -0.81 -0.43 -11.88
CA TYR A 77 -1.73 -1.30 -11.17
C TYR A 77 -2.82 -0.50 -10.45
N GLU A 78 -2.47 0.60 -9.78
CA GLU A 78 -3.45 1.50 -9.15
C GLU A 78 -4.45 2.06 -10.18
N SER A 79 -3.98 2.50 -11.36
CA SER A 79 -4.86 2.97 -12.44
C SER A 79 -5.79 1.87 -12.97
N LEU A 80 -5.27 0.64 -13.13
CA LEU A 80 -6.08 -0.51 -13.57
C LEU A 80 -7.15 -0.87 -12.53
N ILE A 81 -6.81 -0.85 -11.24
CA ILE A 81 -7.75 -1.14 -10.15
C ILE A 81 -8.88 -0.11 -10.13
N LEU A 82 -8.56 1.18 -10.31
CA LEU A 82 -9.56 2.25 -10.38
C LEU A 82 -10.51 2.06 -11.55
N LYS A 83 -9.99 1.70 -12.73
CA LYS A 83 -10.80 1.49 -13.95
C LYS A 83 -11.67 0.23 -13.90
N ALA A 84 -11.27 -0.78 -13.13
CA ALA A 84 -11.97 -2.06 -13.04
C ALA A 84 -13.17 -2.05 -12.08
N GLU A 85 -13.43 -0.94 -11.36
CA GLU A 85 -14.61 -0.74 -10.50
C GLU A 85 -14.91 -1.93 -9.55
N GLY A 86 -13.85 -2.54 -8.98
CA GLY A 86 -13.97 -3.64 -8.03
C GLY A 86 -14.01 -5.06 -8.62
N LYS A 87 -13.93 -5.20 -9.95
CA LYS A 87 -13.79 -6.51 -10.64
C LYS A 87 -12.32 -6.92 -10.83
N VAL A 88 -11.49 -6.69 -9.82
CA VAL A 88 -10.05 -6.98 -9.89
C VAL A 88 -9.75 -8.31 -9.21
N GLU A 89 -9.00 -9.17 -9.89
CA GLU A 89 -8.50 -10.42 -9.33
C GLU A 89 -7.63 -10.18 -8.09
N SER A 90 -7.70 -11.10 -7.12
CA SER A 90 -6.98 -10.99 -5.85
C SER A 90 -5.47 -10.85 -6.08
N ASP A 91 -4.90 -11.61 -7.02
CA ASP A 91 -3.46 -11.65 -7.30
C ASP A 91 -2.85 -10.26 -7.63
N PHE A 92 -3.61 -9.35 -8.24
CA PHE A 92 -3.16 -7.98 -8.47
C PHE A 92 -2.88 -7.25 -7.15
N PHE A 93 -3.72 -7.45 -6.12
CA PHE A 93 -3.49 -6.87 -4.80
C PHE A 93 -2.29 -7.51 -4.10
N CYS A 94 -2.07 -8.81 -4.30
CA CYS A 94 -0.88 -9.49 -3.76
C CYS A 94 0.41 -8.90 -4.36
N GLN A 95 0.47 -8.79 -5.69
CA GLN A 95 1.60 -8.19 -6.41
C GLN A 95 1.80 -6.72 -6.03
N LEU A 96 0.72 -5.94 -5.95
CA LEU A 96 0.79 -4.55 -5.49
C LEU A 96 1.36 -4.44 -4.07
N GLY A 97 0.99 -5.35 -3.17
CA GLY A 97 1.56 -5.44 -1.83
C GLY A 97 3.05 -5.76 -1.85
N HIS A 98 3.49 -6.70 -2.69
CA HIS A 98 4.91 -7.00 -2.88
C HIS A 98 5.69 -5.78 -3.39
N PHE A 99 5.20 -5.09 -4.42
CA PHE A 99 5.91 -3.95 -4.99
C PHE A 99 6.04 -2.81 -3.98
N ASN A 100 4.96 -2.48 -3.26
CA ASN A 100 5.02 -1.46 -2.20
C ASN A 100 5.97 -1.88 -1.06
N LEU A 101 6.00 -3.15 -0.68
CA LEU A 101 6.95 -3.66 0.32
C LEU A 101 8.40 -3.53 -0.17
N LEU A 102 8.69 -3.85 -1.43
CA LEU A 102 10.03 -3.71 -2.02
C LEU A 102 10.46 -2.24 -2.17
N LEU A 103 9.49 -1.34 -2.31
CA LEU A 103 9.68 0.12 -2.24
C LEU A 103 9.72 0.65 -0.81
N GLU A 104 9.50 -0.20 0.19
CA GLU A 104 9.41 0.12 1.62
C GLU A 104 8.28 1.09 1.99
N ASP A 105 7.24 1.16 1.18
CA ASP A 105 5.97 1.79 1.56
C ASP A 105 5.10 0.77 2.32
N TYR A 106 5.42 0.56 3.59
CA TYR A 106 4.74 -0.41 4.46
C TYR A 106 3.24 -0.13 4.62
N SER A 107 2.84 1.14 4.53
CA SER A 107 1.44 1.55 4.70
C SER A 107 0.57 1.09 3.54
N LYS A 108 1.04 1.32 2.31
CA LYS A 108 0.37 0.84 1.10
C LYS A 108 0.49 -0.67 0.94
N ALA A 109 1.63 -1.25 1.31
CA ALA A 109 1.82 -2.69 1.31
C ALA A 109 0.77 -3.39 2.20
N LEU A 110 0.57 -2.89 3.43
CA LEU A 110 -0.45 -3.42 4.35
C LEU A 110 -1.85 -3.33 3.74
N SER A 111 -2.20 -2.16 3.18
CA SER A 111 -3.52 -1.92 2.59
C SER A 111 -3.81 -2.89 1.44
N ALA A 112 -2.84 -3.11 0.55
CA ALA A 112 -2.95 -4.05 -0.56
C ALA A 112 -3.05 -5.51 -0.06
N TYR A 113 -2.24 -5.89 0.92
CA TYR A 113 -2.29 -7.23 1.52
C TYR A 113 -3.61 -7.52 2.25
N GLN A 114 -4.19 -6.54 2.94
CA GLN A 114 -5.51 -6.67 3.54
C GLN A 114 -6.60 -6.91 2.48
N ARG A 115 -6.50 -6.22 1.34
CA ARG A 115 -7.43 -6.43 0.24
C ARG A 115 -7.29 -7.83 -0.35
N TYR A 116 -6.07 -8.31 -0.58
CA TYR A 116 -5.81 -9.70 -1.00
C TYR A 116 -6.39 -10.71 -0.01
N TYR A 117 -6.10 -10.53 1.29
CA TYR A 117 -6.60 -11.38 2.36
C TYR A 117 -8.14 -11.46 2.39
N SER A 118 -8.83 -10.35 2.09
CA SER A 118 -10.30 -10.31 2.06
C SER A 118 -10.93 -10.99 0.85
N LEU A 119 -10.20 -11.10 -0.26
CA LEU A 119 -10.70 -11.62 -1.53
C LEU A 119 -10.31 -13.08 -1.77
N GLN A 120 -9.11 -13.48 -1.33
CA GLN A 120 -8.58 -14.82 -1.58
C GLN A 120 -8.91 -15.78 -0.44
N ALA A 121 -9.69 -16.82 -0.72
CA ALA A 121 -10.07 -17.82 0.29
C ALA A 121 -8.89 -18.68 0.78
N ASP A 122 -7.92 -18.98 -0.09
CA ASP A 122 -6.75 -19.82 0.21
C ASP A 122 -5.44 -19.04 0.26
N TYR A 123 -5.50 -17.77 0.70
CA TYR A 123 -4.34 -16.88 0.89
C TYR A 123 -3.20 -17.55 1.68
N TRP A 124 -3.53 -18.46 2.58
CA TRP A 124 -2.60 -19.14 3.48
C TRP A 124 -1.64 -20.09 2.76
N LYS A 125 -1.92 -20.48 1.51
CA LYS A 125 -0.99 -21.29 0.71
C LYS A 125 0.15 -20.46 0.10
N ASN A 126 -0.01 -19.14 0.03
CA ASN A 126 0.98 -18.26 -0.59
C ASN A 126 2.04 -17.85 0.44
N ALA A 127 3.14 -18.61 0.49
CA ALA A 127 4.25 -18.36 1.41
C ALA A 127 4.90 -16.98 1.22
N ALA A 128 5.01 -16.49 -0.03
CA ALA A 128 5.55 -15.16 -0.30
C ALA A 128 4.65 -14.06 0.27
N PHE A 129 3.33 -14.18 0.11
CA PHE A 129 2.36 -13.28 0.73
C PHE A 129 2.49 -13.27 2.25
N LEU A 130 2.46 -14.44 2.89
CA LEU A 130 2.56 -14.57 4.34
C LEU A 130 3.88 -13.98 4.87
N TYR A 131 4.98 -14.20 4.15
CA TYR A 131 6.27 -13.62 4.47
C TYR A 131 6.26 -12.09 4.38
N GLY A 132 5.70 -11.53 3.31
CA GLY A 132 5.56 -10.09 3.12
C GLY A 132 4.69 -9.46 4.21
N LEU A 133 3.56 -10.09 4.56
CA LEU A 133 2.68 -9.64 5.64
C LEU A 133 3.39 -9.71 7.01
N GLY A 134 4.15 -10.77 7.27
CA GLY A 134 4.97 -10.90 8.47
C GLY A 134 6.02 -9.79 8.61
N LEU A 135 6.67 -9.39 7.51
CA LEU A 135 7.60 -8.26 7.48
C LEU A 135 6.91 -6.93 7.80
N VAL A 136 5.73 -6.70 7.24
CA VAL A 136 4.94 -5.48 7.52
C VAL A 136 4.51 -5.44 8.99
N TYR A 137 4.01 -6.53 9.56
CA TYR A 137 3.67 -6.58 10.98
C TYR A 137 4.89 -6.41 11.87
N PHE A 138 6.04 -6.98 11.48
CA PHE A 138 7.29 -6.81 12.20
C PHE A 138 7.71 -5.33 12.22
N TYR A 139 7.61 -4.62 11.09
CA TYR A 139 7.92 -3.19 11.00
C TYR A 139 7.07 -2.35 11.98
N TYR A 140 5.78 -2.67 12.10
CA TYR A 140 4.87 -1.99 13.04
C TYR A 140 4.96 -2.53 14.48
N ASN A 141 5.94 -3.38 14.81
CA ASN A 141 6.09 -4.05 16.11
C ASN A 141 4.84 -4.83 16.57
N ALA A 142 3.99 -5.26 15.63
CA ALA A 142 2.84 -6.10 15.90
C ALA A 142 3.29 -7.56 16.07
N PHE A 143 4.14 -7.83 17.07
CA PHE A 143 4.89 -9.08 17.18
C PHE A 143 4.00 -10.33 17.27
N HIS A 144 2.84 -10.24 17.92
CA HIS A 144 1.90 -11.37 17.97
C HIS A 144 1.50 -11.82 16.56
N TRP A 145 1.13 -10.88 15.69
CA TRP A 145 0.74 -11.15 14.31
C TRP A 145 1.94 -11.51 13.42
N ALA A 146 3.08 -10.84 13.61
CA ALA A 146 4.31 -11.14 12.88
C ALA A 146 4.81 -12.56 13.15
N ILE A 147 4.84 -12.99 14.42
CA ILE A 147 5.22 -14.35 14.82
C ILE A 147 4.33 -15.38 14.14
N LYS A 148 3.00 -15.17 14.20
CA LYS A 148 2.05 -16.09 13.57
C LYS A 148 2.28 -16.19 12.06
N ALA A 149 2.38 -15.05 11.37
CA ALA A 149 2.59 -15.03 9.92
C ALA A 149 3.89 -15.76 9.52
N PHE A 150 4.98 -15.52 10.25
CA PHE A 150 6.25 -16.19 10.00
C PHE A 150 6.23 -17.70 10.28
N GLN A 151 5.52 -18.13 11.33
CA GLN A 151 5.31 -19.56 11.58
C GLN A 151 4.47 -20.20 10.48
N ASP A 152 3.43 -19.50 10.00
CA ASP A 152 2.60 -19.97 8.89
C ASP A 152 3.44 -20.15 7.60
N VAL A 153 4.40 -19.25 7.32
CA VAL A 153 5.35 -19.42 6.19
C VAL A 153 6.14 -20.73 6.30
N LEU A 154 6.74 -20.99 7.47
CA LEU A 154 7.57 -22.17 7.69
C LEU A 154 6.76 -23.47 7.72
N TYR A 155 5.48 -23.39 8.08
CA TYR A 155 4.56 -24.52 8.01
C TYR A 155 4.19 -24.86 6.57
N VAL A 156 3.90 -23.84 5.76
CA VAL A 156 3.49 -23.99 4.35
C VAL A 156 4.66 -24.40 3.46
N ASP A 157 5.82 -23.76 3.65
CA ASP A 157 7.06 -24.07 2.94
C ASP A 157 8.24 -24.15 3.94
N PRO A 158 8.55 -25.35 4.45
CA PRO A 158 9.70 -25.56 5.34
C PRO A 158 11.05 -25.22 4.68
N SER A 159 11.11 -25.24 3.34
CA SER A 159 12.30 -24.94 2.55
C SER A 159 12.35 -23.49 2.03
N PHE A 160 11.49 -22.62 2.56
CA PHE A 160 11.38 -21.23 2.12
C PHE A 160 12.75 -20.54 2.11
N CYS A 161 13.07 -19.84 1.02
CA CYS A 161 14.43 -19.33 0.80
C CYS A 161 14.91 -18.33 1.88
N ARG A 162 13.98 -17.69 2.60
CA ARG A 162 14.27 -16.77 3.72
C ARG A 162 14.09 -17.41 5.10
N ALA A 163 13.93 -18.73 5.22
CA ALA A 163 13.67 -19.41 6.50
C ALA A 163 14.68 -19.05 7.60
N LYS A 164 15.97 -18.92 7.28
CA LYS A 164 17.01 -18.50 8.24
C LYS A 164 16.76 -17.10 8.82
N GLU A 165 16.35 -16.15 7.97
CA GLU A 165 15.98 -14.80 8.42
C GLU A 165 14.72 -14.85 9.29
N ILE A 166 13.73 -15.65 8.88
CA ILE A 166 12.51 -15.84 9.64
C ILE A 166 12.83 -16.34 11.06
N HIS A 167 13.65 -17.39 11.18
CA HIS A 167 14.08 -17.89 12.50
C HIS A 167 14.82 -16.84 13.34
N LEU A 168 15.69 -16.04 12.72
CA LEU A 168 16.39 -14.96 13.42
C LEU A 168 15.40 -13.91 13.96
N ARG A 169 14.45 -13.47 13.15
CA ARG A 169 13.41 -12.50 13.55
C ARG A 169 12.50 -13.07 14.64
N LEU A 170 12.11 -14.35 14.52
CA LEU A 170 11.33 -15.05 15.56
C LEU A 170 12.08 -15.08 16.90
N GLY A 171 13.37 -15.44 16.89
CA GLY A 171 14.20 -15.44 18.09
C GLY A 171 14.26 -14.07 18.76
N LEU A 172 14.44 -13.00 17.97
CA LEU A 172 14.42 -11.63 18.48
C LEU A 172 13.07 -11.27 19.11
N MET A 173 11.97 -11.54 18.43
CA MET A 173 10.63 -11.21 18.95
C MET A 173 10.28 -12.00 20.21
N PHE A 174 10.65 -13.28 20.31
CA PHE A 174 10.42 -14.06 21.53
C PHE A 174 11.23 -13.54 22.72
N LYS A 175 12.47 -13.09 22.48
CA LYS A 175 13.27 -12.45 23.51
C LYS A 175 12.59 -11.18 24.03
N VAL A 176 12.23 -10.26 23.13
CA VAL A 176 11.56 -9.00 23.50
C VAL A 176 10.24 -9.23 24.23
N ASN A 177 9.43 -10.20 23.80
CA ASN A 177 8.16 -10.51 24.46
C ASN A 177 8.34 -11.14 25.86
N THR A 178 9.42 -11.89 26.07
CA THR A 178 9.76 -12.44 27.39
C THR A 178 10.18 -11.32 28.34
N ASP A 179 11.07 -10.44 27.88
CA ASP A 179 11.58 -9.30 28.65
C ASP A 179 10.44 -8.33 29.06
N TYR A 180 9.49 -8.08 28.16
CA TYR A 180 8.30 -7.26 28.46
C TYR A 180 7.41 -7.90 29.54
N LYS A 181 7.16 -9.21 29.45
CA LYS A 181 6.34 -9.93 30.45
C LYS A 181 7.00 -9.97 31.83
N SER A 182 8.34 -9.99 31.91
CA SER A 182 9.04 -9.85 33.19
C SER A 182 8.90 -8.44 33.76
N SER A 183 9.03 -7.40 32.94
CA SER A 183 8.96 -6.00 33.41
C SER A 183 7.58 -5.57 33.94
N LEU A 184 6.51 -6.27 33.59
CA LEU A 184 5.15 -5.98 34.07
C LEU A 184 4.77 -6.73 35.36
N LYS A 185 5.64 -7.61 35.85
CA LYS A 185 5.39 -8.39 37.08
C LYS A 185 6.01 -7.79 38.33
N ASP A 186 6.72 -6.68 38.19
CA ASP A 186 7.33 -5.88 39.28
C ASP A 186 6.49 -4.63 39.56
#